data_AF-A0A841LM87-F1
#
_entry.id   AF-A0A841LM87-F1
#
_cell.length_a   1.000
_cell.length_b   1.000
_cell.length_c   1.000
_cell.angle_alpha   90.00
_cell.angle_beta   90.00
_cell.angle_gamma   90.00
#
_symmetry.space_group_name_H-M   'P 1'
#
loop_
_entity.id
_entity.type
_entity.pdbx_description
1 polymer ?
#
loop_
_entity_poly.entity_id
_entity_poly.type
_entity_poly.pdbx_seq_one_letter_code
_entity_poly.pdbx_strand_id
1 'polypeptide(L)'
;MKRFSFIIMTLGLVAGALLNSCQKNELKGGLSETGRGFSGNTYDYLKSKPGIFDSLLFVIDRLKLADVLKSDSLTLFAVTNTSFKLASDDLNAQRLRTGKKPIYLKDYRLDQLDSLMCRYILKGTFSSKKLSVLNGINVFAYKYGYELNAKATASSAMGQVGAGPSSIVYSSKNRTEFKANWSSAIAYSIDIPTRNGLVHVIDDKHYFGFGYYSRQPSTPFRDFAFRLPETFDIDSEPLEAEDYDNGGCGVAYHDTRSPCNEIDGRYWNDGGQYRTAEGVDLWGQPAAYNKGIFYRQGYRIAAMRTGEWTNYSIEVPADGNYEIKLHYSVQNSTGNPPAYCDLRLDWKPLARRVALPITTGKMDELKAGTFYLIKGIHYLTFCTMTSVPDLSFDAFVFKRVN
;
A
#
# COMPACT_ATOMS: atom_id res chain seq x y z
N MET A 1 -26.43 84.38 36.29
CA MET A 1 -27.86 84.09 36.51
C MET A 1 -28.09 82.60 36.27
N LYS A 2 -28.65 81.91 37.27
CA LYS A 2 -29.47 80.68 37.25
C LYS A 2 -28.96 79.43 36.47
N ARG A 3 -29.13 78.18 36.90
CA ARG A 3 -29.29 77.46 38.19
C ARG A 3 -29.62 76.01 37.75
N PHE A 4 -29.04 75.04 38.46
CA PHE A 4 -29.62 73.72 38.81
C PHE A 4 -29.70 72.53 37.82
N SER A 5 -29.42 71.39 38.46
CA SER A 5 -29.36 69.98 38.08
C SER A 5 -30.69 69.26 38.33
N PHE A 6 -30.97 68.12 37.66
CA PHE A 6 -31.79 66.94 38.04
C PHE A 6 -31.83 65.96 36.81
N ILE A 7 -31.18 64.80 36.76
CA ILE A 7 -31.42 63.41 37.28
C ILE A 7 -32.66 62.68 36.72
N ILE A 8 -32.45 61.36 36.41
CA ILE A 8 -33.36 60.17 36.29
C ILE A 8 -33.57 59.71 34.83
N MET A 9 -33.02 58.59 34.30
CA MET A 9 -32.96 57.14 34.65
C MET A 9 -34.09 56.29 34.03
N THR A 10 -33.75 55.40 33.09
CA THR A 10 -34.22 53.98 32.90
C THR A 10 -33.55 53.42 31.62
N LEU A 11 -32.60 52.49 31.69
CA LEU A 11 -32.66 51.01 31.82
C LEU A 11 -33.33 50.27 30.64
N GLY A 12 -32.53 49.51 29.89
CA GLY A 12 -32.98 48.51 28.92
C GLY A 12 -31.85 47.53 28.58
N LEU A 13 -31.87 46.37 29.25
CA LEU A 13 -30.99 45.21 29.03
C LEU A 13 -30.96 44.78 27.55
N VAL A 14 -29.76 44.58 27.00
CA VAL A 14 -29.55 43.57 25.95
C VAL A 14 -28.52 42.58 26.49
N ALA A 15 -29.05 41.43 26.92
CA ALA A 15 -28.30 40.27 27.38
C ALA A 15 -27.44 39.70 26.25
N GLY A 16 -26.26 39.22 26.64
CA GLY A 16 -25.23 38.71 25.75
C GLY A 16 -25.69 37.52 24.92
N ALA A 17 -25.59 37.68 23.60
CA ALA A 17 -25.37 36.56 22.69
C ALA A 17 -23.87 36.27 22.68
N LEU A 18 -23.43 35.37 23.57
CA LEU A 18 -22.12 34.76 23.49
C LEU A 18 -22.00 34.07 22.13
N LEU A 19 -21.03 34.53 21.35
CA LEU A 19 -20.57 33.91 20.12
C LEU A 19 -20.14 32.46 20.44
N ASN A 20 -20.97 31.48 20.07
CA ASN A 20 -20.52 30.11 19.88
C ASN A 20 -19.65 30.04 18.62
N SER A 21 -18.43 30.58 18.73
CA SER A 21 -17.34 30.21 17.84
C SER A 21 -16.95 28.79 18.21
N CYS A 22 -17.25 27.84 17.33
CA CYS A 22 -16.68 26.50 17.39
C CYS A 22 -15.16 26.63 17.54
N GLN A 23 -14.62 26.24 18.69
CA GLN A 23 -13.20 25.99 18.82
C GLN A 23 -12.86 24.85 17.86
N LYS A 24 -12.33 25.22 16.69
CA LYS A 24 -11.55 24.32 15.86
C LYS A 24 -10.41 23.86 16.77
N ASN A 25 -10.43 22.58 17.17
CA ASN A 25 -9.35 21.96 17.93
C ASN A 25 -8.11 21.93 17.03
N GLU A 26 -7.43 23.07 16.93
CA GLU A 26 -6.09 23.14 16.39
C GLU A 26 -5.21 22.35 17.36
N LEU A 27 -4.80 21.16 16.92
CA LEU A 27 -3.62 20.47 17.44
C LEU A 27 -2.41 21.36 17.14
N LYS A 28 -2.29 22.49 17.85
CA LYS A 28 -1.15 23.39 17.77
C LYS A 28 0.08 22.54 18.08
N GLY A 29 0.93 22.41 17.07
CA GLY A 29 2.23 21.77 17.16
C GLY A 29 3.00 22.43 18.29
N GLY A 30 3.12 21.72 19.41
CA GLY A 30 3.92 22.16 20.53
C GLY A 30 5.39 21.99 20.19
N LEU A 31 6.00 23.00 19.58
CA LEU A 31 7.29 23.42 20.12
C LEU A 31 6.95 24.07 21.46
N SER A 32 7.14 23.34 22.56
CA SER A 32 7.03 23.96 23.87
C SER A 32 8.05 25.09 23.93
N GLU A 33 7.68 26.20 24.55
CA GLU A 33 8.56 27.35 24.81
C GLU A 33 9.77 26.98 25.70
N THR A 34 10.00 25.69 25.98
CA THR A 34 11.14 25.15 26.71
C THR A 34 12.00 24.17 25.90
N GLY A 35 11.68 23.88 24.63
CA GLY A 35 12.47 22.97 23.78
C GLY A 35 12.50 21.51 24.25
N ARG A 36 11.73 21.12 25.28
CA ARG A 36 11.62 19.73 25.74
C ARG A 36 10.41 19.08 25.08
N GLY A 37 10.65 18.00 24.35
CA GLY A 37 9.61 17.12 23.79
C GLY A 37 8.81 16.39 24.88
N PHE A 38 7.92 15.49 24.47
CA PHE A 38 7.16 14.66 25.40
C PHE A 38 8.11 13.72 26.18
N SER A 39 8.01 13.72 27.50
CA SER A 39 8.96 13.03 28.40
C SER A 39 8.81 11.50 28.43
N GLY A 40 7.63 10.98 28.08
CA GLY A 40 7.37 9.54 27.99
C GLY A 40 7.77 8.93 26.64
N ASN A 41 7.62 7.61 26.52
CA ASN A 41 7.81 6.91 25.24
C ASN A 41 6.65 7.19 24.26
N THR A 42 6.77 6.72 23.02
CA THR A 42 5.75 6.93 21.99
C THR A 42 4.38 6.37 22.37
N TYR A 43 4.32 5.22 23.02
CA TYR A 43 3.04 4.65 23.49
C TYR A 43 2.40 5.50 24.60
N ASP A 44 3.20 6.04 25.53
CA ASP A 44 2.72 6.96 26.57
C ASP A 44 2.22 8.28 26.00
N TYR A 45 2.83 8.78 24.91
CA TYR A 45 2.35 9.96 24.19
C TYR A 45 0.93 9.74 23.69
N LEU A 46 0.66 8.60 23.06
CA LEU A 46 -0.69 8.27 22.56
C LEU A 46 -1.71 8.23 23.71
N LYS A 47 -1.38 7.57 24.83
CA LYS A 47 -2.24 7.53 26.02
C LYS A 47 -2.50 8.90 26.65
N SER A 48 -1.57 9.85 26.49
CA SER A 48 -1.73 11.22 27.02
C SER A 48 -2.78 12.05 26.26
N LYS A 49 -3.35 11.52 25.16
CA LYS A 49 -4.31 12.20 24.28
C LYS A 49 -5.61 11.39 24.14
N PRO A 50 -6.36 11.18 25.23
CA PRO A 50 -7.64 10.48 25.18
C PRO A 50 -8.62 11.18 24.23
N GLY A 51 -9.46 10.42 23.54
CA GLY A 51 -10.41 10.95 22.55
C GLY A 51 -9.80 11.18 21.15
N ILE A 52 -8.48 11.11 21.00
CA ILE A 52 -7.78 11.33 19.72
C ILE A 52 -7.23 10.01 19.16
N PHE A 53 -6.58 9.19 20.00
CA PHE A 53 -5.85 7.99 19.58
C PHE A 53 -6.42 6.67 20.16
N ASP A 54 -7.63 6.66 20.68
CA ASP A 54 -8.18 5.46 21.36
C ASP A 54 -8.26 4.24 20.43
N SER A 55 -8.68 4.47 19.18
CA SER A 55 -8.72 3.42 18.14
C SER A 55 -7.32 2.94 17.76
N LEU A 56 -6.35 3.87 17.68
CA LEU A 56 -4.96 3.54 17.42
C LEU A 56 -4.37 2.68 18.54
N LEU A 57 -4.57 3.09 19.80
CA LEU A 57 -4.17 2.34 20.99
C LEU A 57 -4.79 0.94 21.02
N PHE A 58 -6.11 0.84 20.78
CA PHE A 58 -6.81 -0.45 20.70
C PHE A 58 -6.18 -1.40 19.68
N VAL A 59 -5.87 -0.89 18.49
CA VAL A 59 -5.24 -1.68 17.42
C VAL A 59 -3.82 -2.07 17.80
N ILE A 60 -3.00 -1.15 18.32
CA ILE A 60 -1.63 -1.43 18.78
C ILE A 60 -1.62 -2.55 19.83
N ASP A 61 -2.52 -2.51 20.81
CA ASP A 61 -2.60 -3.50 21.87
C ASP A 61 -3.07 -4.85 21.35
N ARG A 62 -4.10 -4.85 20.49
CA ARG A 62 -4.62 -6.07 19.85
C ARG A 62 -3.57 -6.78 19.00
N LEU A 63 -2.68 -6.02 18.37
CA LEU A 63 -1.56 -6.53 17.57
C LEU A 63 -0.29 -6.81 18.38
N LYS A 64 -0.31 -6.55 19.69
CA LYS A 64 0.86 -6.67 20.58
C LYS A 64 2.07 -5.83 20.11
N LEU A 65 1.80 -4.66 19.53
CA LEU A 65 2.83 -3.71 19.07
C LEU A 65 3.20 -2.69 20.15
N ALA A 66 2.57 -2.73 21.33
CA ALA A 66 2.82 -1.76 22.40
C ALA A 66 4.30 -1.70 22.81
N ASP A 67 4.97 -2.85 22.87
CA ASP A 67 6.37 -2.91 23.29
C ASP A 67 7.31 -2.28 22.25
N VAL A 68 7.02 -2.46 20.95
CA VAL A 68 7.73 -1.76 19.86
C VAL A 68 7.69 -0.25 20.09
N LEU A 69 6.52 0.31 20.45
CA LEU A 69 6.37 1.75 20.70
C LEU A 69 6.97 2.23 22.03
N LYS A 70 7.32 1.33 22.94
CA LYS A 70 7.96 1.67 24.22
C LYS A 70 9.48 1.62 24.15
N SER A 71 10.05 0.70 23.35
CA SER A 71 11.49 0.41 23.33
C SER A 71 12.22 0.93 22.11
N ASP A 72 11.64 0.83 20.91
CA ASP A 72 12.39 0.97 19.68
C ASP A 72 12.54 2.44 19.29
N SER A 73 13.67 2.78 18.65
CA SER A 73 13.86 4.07 17.99
C SER A 73 13.02 4.14 16.72
N LEU A 74 11.87 4.80 16.75
CA LEU A 74 10.91 4.80 15.63
C LEU A 74 10.34 6.17 15.26
N THR A 75 9.71 6.22 14.09
CA THR A 75 8.79 7.30 13.68
C THR A 75 7.39 6.72 13.55
N LEU A 76 6.43 7.31 14.25
CA LEU A 76 5.02 6.96 14.16
C LEU A 76 4.26 8.05 13.39
N PHE A 77 3.61 7.66 12.30
CA PHE A 77 2.57 8.46 11.67
C PHE A 77 1.22 8.15 12.34
N ALA A 78 0.94 8.86 13.44
CA ALA A 78 -0.21 8.60 14.30
C ALA A 78 -1.52 8.95 13.58
N VAL A 79 -2.32 7.93 13.30
CA VAL A 79 -3.69 8.05 12.77
C VAL A 79 -4.69 8.32 13.89
N THR A 80 -5.71 9.13 13.62
CA THR A 80 -6.70 9.54 14.63
C THR A 80 -7.92 8.62 14.64
N ASN A 81 -8.76 8.74 15.68
CA ASN A 81 -10.07 8.08 15.76
C ASN A 81 -10.92 8.31 14.50
N THR A 82 -10.92 9.52 13.93
CA THR A 82 -11.65 9.85 12.71
C THR A 82 -11.18 9.01 11.52
N SER A 83 -9.87 8.81 11.37
CA SER A 83 -9.31 7.98 10.29
C SER A 83 -9.78 6.52 10.34
N PHE A 84 -9.88 5.94 11.55
CA PHE A 84 -10.41 4.58 11.73
C PHE A 84 -11.92 4.51 11.50
N LYS A 85 -12.65 5.55 11.92
CA LYS A 85 -14.10 5.65 11.67
C LYS A 85 -14.39 5.70 10.17
N LEU A 86 -13.72 6.58 9.42
CA LEU A 86 -13.87 6.68 7.97
C LEU A 86 -13.64 5.34 7.27
N ALA A 87 -12.55 4.64 7.62
CA ALA A 87 -12.24 3.33 7.05
C ALA A 87 -13.28 2.25 7.41
N SER A 88 -13.77 2.24 8.66
CA SER A 88 -14.78 1.28 9.12
C SER A 88 -16.15 1.54 8.51
N ASP A 89 -16.52 2.80 8.34
CA ASP A 89 -17.78 3.20 7.70
C ASP A 89 -17.78 2.81 6.22
N ASP A 90 -16.68 3.03 5.49
CA ASP A 90 -16.54 2.59 4.09
C ASP A 90 -16.64 1.06 3.95
N LEU A 91 -15.89 0.30 4.75
CA LEU A 91 -15.97 -1.16 4.78
C LEU A 91 -17.40 -1.64 5.06
N ASN A 92 -18.07 -1.08 6.06
CA ASN A 92 -19.40 -1.52 6.43
C ASN A 92 -20.46 -1.11 5.41
N ALA A 93 -20.30 0.02 4.72
CA ALA A 93 -21.14 0.38 3.58
C ALA A 93 -21.02 -0.65 2.44
N GLN A 94 -19.80 -1.10 2.11
CA GLN A 94 -19.58 -2.16 1.11
C GLN A 94 -20.19 -3.50 1.54
N ARG A 95 -20.03 -3.87 2.82
CA ARG A 95 -20.60 -5.11 3.37
C ARG A 95 -22.12 -5.11 3.31
N LEU A 96 -22.77 -4.01 3.71
CA LEU A 96 -24.22 -3.89 3.65
C LEU A 96 -24.75 -3.97 2.21
N ARG A 97 -24.08 -3.33 1.24
CA ARG A 97 -24.43 -3.44 -0.20
C ARG A 97 -24.36 -4.87 -0.73
N THR A 98 -23.51 -5.71 -0.14
CA THR A 98 -23.30 -7.11 -0.54
C THR A 98 -24.01 -8.11 0.40
N GLY A 99 -24.97 -7.64 1.22
CA GLY A 99 -25.75 -8.49 2.13
C GLY A 99 -24.96 -9.06 3.32
N LYS A 100 -23.75 -8.57 3.57
CA LYS A 100 -22.87 -8.99 4.67
C LYS A 100 -23.11 -8.13 5.91
N LYS A 101 -23.04 -8.74 7.10
CA LYS A 101 -23.14 -8.04 8.39
C LYS A 101 -21.93 -7.10 8.61
N PRO A 102 -22.13 -5.91 9.21
CA PRO A 102 -21.02 -5.03 9.60
C PRO A 102 -20.00 -5.74 10.50
N ILE A 103 -18.74 -5.31 10.43
CA ILE A 103 -17.66 -5.72 11.32
C ILE A 103 -16.92 -4.49 11.87
N TYR A 104 -16.27 -4.65 13.02
CA TYR A 104 -15.56 -3.57 13.71
C TYR A 104 -14.13 -3.98 14.03
N LEU A 105 -13.31 -3.05 14.52
CA LEU A 105 -11.88 -3.28 14.80
C LEU A 105 -11.61 -4.53 15.65
N LYS A 106 -12.49 -4.85 16.60
CA LYS A 106 -12.38 -6.04 17.45
C LYS A 106 -12.55 -7.36 16.69
N ASP A 107 -13.32 -7.35 15.60
CA ASP A 107 -13.69 -8.52 14.79
C ASP A 107 -12.86 -8.61 13.49
N TYR A 108 -12.18 -7.52 13.11
CA TYR A 108 -11.37 -7.45 11.91
C TYR A 108 -10.20 -8.43 11.96
N ARG A 109 -9.82 -9.07 10.84
CA ARG A 109 -8.77 -10.10 10.85
C ARG A 109 -7.40 -9.52 11.25
N LEU A 110 -6.67 -10.25 12.10
CA LEU A 110 -5.41 -9.78 12.69
C LEU A 110 -4.28 -9.64 11.67
N ASP A 111 -4.19 -10.56 10.71
CA ASP A 111 -3.18 -10.56 9.64
C ASP A 111 -3.25 -9.28 8.79
N GLN A 112 -4.46 -8.91 8.35
CA GLN A 112 -4.68 -7.69 7.59
C GLN A 112 -4.45 -6.45 8.45
N LEU A 113 -4.96 -6.46 9.69
CA LEU A 113 -4.77 -5.32 10.59
C LEU A 113 -3.30 -5.06 10.91
N ASP A 114 -2.49 -6.11 11.11
CA ASP A 114 -1.05 -6.01 11.35
C ASP A 114 -0.32 -5.42 10.15
N SER A 115 -0.59 -5.94 8.95
CA SER A 115 -0.09 -5.42 7.68
C SER A 115 -0.39 -3.92 7.50
N LEU A 116 -1.63 -3.50 7.74
CA LEU A 116 -2.06 -2.12 7.56
C LEU A 116 -1.50 -1.19 8.64
N MET A 117 -1.50 -1.63 9.90
CA MET A 117 -0.99 -0.82 11.01
C MET A 117 0.52 -0.59 10.89
N CYS A 118 1.28 -1.62 10.50
CA CYS A 118 2.73 -1.51 10.33
C CYS A 118 3.15 -0.47 9.29
N ARG A 119 2.28 -0.12 8.33
CA ARG A 119 2.54 0.96 7.34
C ARG A 119 2.66 2.35 7.97
N TYR A 120 2.25 2.54 9.23
CA TYR A 120 2.36 3.81 9.94
C TYR A 120 3.54 3.88 10.92
N ILE A 121 4.29 2.79 11.05
CA ILE A 121 5.43 2.68 11.97
C ILE A 121 6.69 2.49 11.13
N LEU A 122 7.67 3.37 11.31
CA LEU A 122 8.95 3.32 10.61
C LEU A 122 10.09 3.09 11.60
N LYS A 123 11.05 2.22 11.24
CA LYS A 123 12.28 2.06 12.02
C LYS A 123 13.19 3.27 11.81
N GLY A 124 13.65 3.87 12.92
CA GLY A 124 14.46 5.08 12.92
C GLY A 124 13.65 6.38 12.94
N THR A 125 14.34 7.50 13.09
CA THR A 125 13.72 8.84 13.16
C THR A 125 13.76 9.54 11.81
N PHE A 126 12.59 10.07 11.41
CA PHE A 126 12.38 10.78 10.16
C PHE A 126 11.75 12.14 10.44
N SER A 127 12.58 13.12 10.83
CA SER A 127 12.12 14.49 11.03
C SER A 127 11.79 15.18 9.72
N SER A 128 10.96 16.23 9.78
CA SER A 128 10.65 17.07 8.61
C SER A 128 11.92 17.52 7.89
N LYS A 129 12.96 17.94 8.63
CA LYS A 129 14.28 18.29 8.09
C LYS A 129 14.91 17.19 7.25
N LYS A 130 14.85 15.92 7.69
CA LYS A 130 15.37 14.77 6.94
C LYS A 130 14.53 14.47 5.69
N LEU A 131 13.25 14.81 5.74
CA LEU A 131 12.28 14.60 4.67
C LEU A 131 12.18 15.77 3.68
N SER A 132 12.86 16.89 3.94
CA SER A 132 12.92 18.08 3.08
C SER A 132 13.84 17.89 1.88
N VAL A 133 13.51 16.92 1.03
CA VAL A 133 14.18 16.69 -0.26
C VAL A 133 13.16 16.79 -1.40
N LEU A 134 13.62 17.18 -2.59
CA LEU A 134 12.77 17.54 -3.73
C LEU A 134 11.65 16.51 -4.02
N ASN A 135 11.97 15.21 -3.93
CA ASN A 135 11.06 14.11 -4.24
C ASN A 135 10.59 13.30 -3.02
N GLY A 136 10.84 13.80 -1.80
CA GLY A 136 10.76 12.96 -0.60
C GLY A 136 11.79 11.83 -0.62
N ILE A 137 11.74 10.97 0.38
CA ILE A 137 12.56 9.76 0.46
C ILE A 137 11.66 8.52 0.52
N ASN A 138 12.17 7.40 0.03
CA ASN A 138 11.54 6.12 0.27
C ASN A 138 11.82 5.68 1.70
N VAL A 139 10.77 5.25 2.39
CA VAL A 139 10.82 4.75 3.76
C VAL A 139 10.13 3.39 3.81
N PHE A 140 10.50 2.56 4.78
CA PHE A 140 10.02 1.19 4.85
C PHE A 140 9.25 0.97 6.16
N ALA A 141 8.08 0.37 6.05
CA ALA A 141 7.27 -0.06 7.17
C ALA A 141 8.07 -0.97 8.13
N TYR A 142 7.72 -0.91 9.41
CA TYR A 142 8.41 -1.65 10.47
C TYR A 142 8.48 -3.16 10.22
N LYS A 143 7.39 -3.74 9.71
CA LYS A 143 7.33 -5.13 9.26
C LYS A 143 7.09 -5.19 7.74
N TYR A 144 7.38 -6.36 7.16
CA TYR A 144 7.05 -6.72 5.77
C TYR A 144 7.74 -5.91 4.67
N GLY A 145 8.60 -4.95 5.02
CA GLY A 145 9.35 -4.16 4.04
C GLY A 145 8.48 -3.36 3.07
N TYR A 146 7.24 -3.02 3.46
CA TYR A 146 6.34 -2.25 2.60
C TYR A 146 6.94 -0.85 2.37
N GLU A 147 7.16 -0.50 1.10
CA GLU A 147 7.79 0.75 0.71
C GLU A 147 6.75 1.89 0.62
N LEU A 148 7.03 2.98 1.32
CA LEU A 148 6.27 4.23 1.31
C LEU A 148 7.18 5.38 0.86
N ASN A 149 6.60 6.55 0.64
CA ASN A 149 7.33 7.79 0.44
C ASN A 149 6.92 8.81 1.50
N ALA A 150 7.88 9.58 2.00
CA ALA A 150 7.63 10.67 2.93
C ALA A 150 8.33 11.94 2.44
N LYS A 151 7.58 13.04 2.33
CA LYS A 151 8.08 14.33 1.84
C LYS A 151 7.60 15.45 2.74
N ALA A 152 8.52 16.20 3.33
CA ALA A 152 8.18 17.45 3.98
C ALA A 152 7.88 18.54 2.93
N THR A 153 6.83 19.31 3.16
CA THR A 153 6.46 20.49 2.37
C THR A 153 6.32 21.67 3.31
N ALA A 154 6.88 22.81 2.93
CA ALA A 154 6.68 24.08 3.62
C ALA A 154 5.83 24.98 2.73
N SER A 155 4.79 25.58 3.29
CA SER A 155 4.05 26.63 2.60
C SER A 155 4.83 27.96 2.64
N SER A 156 4.59 28.85 1.68
CA SER A 156 5.12 30.22 1.73
C SER A 156 4.15 31.10 2.52
N ALA A 157 4.68 32.01 3.34
CA ALA A 157 3.90 33.02 4.05
C ALA A 157 4.52 34.40 3.81
N MET A 158 3.67 35.43 3.61
CA MET A 158 4.10 36.83 3.44
C MET A 158 5.20 37.04 2.38
N GLY A 159 5.14 36.31 1.26
CA GLY A 159 6.13 36.41 0.18
C GLY A 159 7.47 35.72 0.45
N GLN A 160 7.67 35.14 1.63
CA GLN A 160 8.87 34.37 1.97
C GLN A 160 8.62 32.87 1.78
N VAL A 161 9.43 32.26 0.89
CA VAL A 161 9.38 30.82 0.62
C VAL A 161 9.73 30.04 1.90
N GLY A 162 8.84 29.15 2.32
CA GLY A 162 9.05 28.29 3.49
C GLY A 162 8.73 28.90 4.86
N ALA A 163 8.17 30.12 4.91
CA ALA A 163 7.78 30.77 6.17
C ALA A 163 6.39 30.37 6.70
N GLY A 164 5.62 29.56 5.94
CA GLY A 164 4.31 29.07 6.35
C GLY A 164 4.37 27.71 7.07
N PRO A 165 3.22 27.20 7.55
CA PRO A 165 3.14 25.90 8.19
C PRO A 165 3.78 24.80 7.32
N SER A 166 4.57 23.95 7.98
CA SER A 166 5.17 22.77 7.37
C SER A 166 4.27 21.54 7.59
N SER A 167 4.22 20.67 6.60
CA SER A 167 3.48 19.40 6.65
C SER A 167 4.34 18.27 6.09
N ILE A 168 3.96 17.03 6.35
CA ILE A 168 4.56 15.86 5.70
C ILE A 168 3.49 15.18 4.87
N VAL A 169 3.71 15.10 3.56
CA VAL A 169 2.96 14.21 2.67
C VAL A 169 3.54 12.81 2.82
N TYR A 170 2.71 11.89 3.30
CA TYR A 170 3.07 10.50 3.56
C TYR A 170 2.28 9.57 2.65
N SER A 171 2.96 8.93 1.71
CA SER A 171 2.32 8.24 0.60
C SER A 171 2.58 6.73 0.63
N SER A 172 1.50 5.95 0.64
CA SER A 172 1.54 4.58 0.18
C SER A 172 1.82 4.58 -1.33
N LYS A 173 2.95 4.01 -1.74
CA LYS A 173 3.32 3.90 -3.15
C LYS A 173 2.41 2.96 -3.94
N ASN A 174 1.53 2.22 -3.27
CA ASN A 174 0.70 1.16 -3.86
C ASN A 174 1.53 0.21 -4.74
N ARG A 175 2.78 -0.02 -4.30
CA ARG A 175 3.76 -0.92 -4.92
C ARG A 175 4.19 -0.54 -6.33
N THR A 176 4.01 0.73 -6.71
CA THR A 176 4.40 1.29 -8.01
C THR A 176 5.27 2.55 -7.85
N GLU A 177 6.09 2.84 -8.85
CA GLU A 177 6.89 4.08 -8.91
C GLU A 177 6.09 5.26 -9.49
N PHE A 178 4.95 4.98 -10.12
CA PHE A 178 4.09 6.01 -10.72
C PHE A 178 3.31 6.77 -9.64
N LYS A 179 3.76 8.00 -9.35
CA LYS A 179 3.17 8.88 -8.32
C LYS A 179 1.66 9.13 -8.49
N ALA A 180 1.15 9.07 -9.72
CA ALA A 180 -0.28 9.20 -10.00
C ALA A 180 -1.13 8.12 -9.30
N ASN A 181 -0.53 6.96 -9.01
CA ASN A 181 -1.21 5.83 -8.37
C ASN A 181 -0.92 5.74 -6.87
N TRP A 182 -0.22 6.72 -6.30
CA TRP A 182 0.08 6.75 -4.87
C TRP A 182 -1.12 7.26 -4.07
N SER A 183 -1.37 6.64 -2.92
CA SER A 183 -2.37 7.12 -1.95
C SER A 183 -1.66 7.87 -0.83
N SER A 184 -2.08 9.11 -0.54
CA SER A 184 -1.36 10.00 0.37
C SER A 184 -2.19 10.44 1.56
N ALA A 185 -1.54 10.50 2.71
CA ALA A 185 -1.99 11.13 3.94
C ALA A 185 -1.16 12.40 4.18
N ILE A 186 -1.72 13.39 4.86
CA ILE A 186 -0.98 14.60 5.25
C ILE A 186 -0.88 14.66 6.77
N ALA A 187 0.33 14.87 7.28
CA ALA A 187 0.55 15.16 8.69
C ALA A 187 0.83 16.66 8.88
N TYR A 188 0.03 17.32 9.72
CA TYR A 188 0.18 18.75 10.03
C TYR A 188 0.82 19.01 11.39
N SER A 189 0.66 18.09 12.35
CA SER A 189 1.39 18.14 13.62
C SER A 189 2.62 17.25 13.50
N ILE A 190 3.76 17.85 13.20
CA ILE A 190 5.00 17.13 12.83
C ILE A 190 6.10 17.37 13.86
N ASP A 191 7.09 16.48 13.86
CA ASP A 191 8.30 16.55 14.68
C ASP A 191 8.05 16.54 16.20
N ILE A 192 7.02 15.83 16.66
CA ILE A 192 6.73 15.73 18.10
C ILE A 192 7.71 14.71 18.73
N PRO A 193 8.70 15.15 19.53
CA PRO A 193 9.67 14.24 20.09
C PRO A 193 9.05 13.46 21.25
N THR A 194 9.37 12.18 21.34
CA THR A 194 9.11 11.30 22.50
C THR A 194 10.43 10.70 22.94
N ARG A 195 10.48 10.08 24.12
CA ARG A 195 11.74 9.55 24.70
C ARG A 195 12.49 8.59 23.77
N ASN A 196 11.77 7.80 22.99
CA ASN A 196 12.34 6.78 22.08
C ASN A 196 12.02 7.06 20.61
N GLY A 197 11.49 8.22 20.22
CA GLY A 197 11.08 8.37 18.83
C GLY A 197 10.46 9.69 18.47
N LEU A 198 9.85 9.72 17.28
CA LEU A 198 9.21 10.89 16.71
C LEU A 198 7.78 10.57 16.31
N VAL A 199 6.85 11.48 16.58
CA VAL A 199 5.45 11.35 16.17
C VAL A 199 5.09 12.45 15.19
N HIS A 200 4.43 12.05 14.10
CA HIS A 200 3.73 12.93 13.17
C HIS A 200 2.25 12.56 13.19
N VAL A 201 1.36 13.50 13.43
CA VAL A 201 -0.08 13.24 13.49
C VAL A 201 -0.69 13.47 12.12
N ILE A 202 -1.25 12.41 11.55
CA ILE A 202 -2.01 12.45 10.29
C ILE A 202 -3.33 13.18 10.52
N ASP A 203 -3.76 13.95 9.52
CA ASP A 203 -5.04 14.65 9.55
C ASP A 203 -6.26 13.72 9.68
N ASP A 204 -7.41 14.32 9.96
CA ASP A 204 -8.67 13.62 10.17
C ASP A 204 -9.38 13.22 8.86
N LYS A 205 -8.79 13.51 7.69
CA LYS A 205 -9.36 13.19 6.37
C LYS A 205 -8.83 11.87 5.80
N HIS A 206 -7.70 11.40 6.31
CA HIS A 206 -7.09 10.17 5.87
C HIS A 206 -7.86 8.92 6.32
N TYR A 207 -8.11 7.98 5.41
CA TYR A 207 -8.71 6.68 5.72
C TYR A 207 -7.62 5.71 6.18
N PHE A 208 -7.77 5.13 7.37
CA PHE A 208 -6.82 4.13 7.86
C PHE A 208 -6.58 3.02 6.81
N GLY A 209 -5.32 2.66 6.62
CA GLY A 209 -4.90 1.64 5.66
C GLY A 209 -4.77 2.12 4.21
N PHE A 210 -4.87 3.42 3.92
CA PHE A 210 -4.71 3.96 2.55
C PHE A 210 -5.70 3.34 1.54
N GLY A 211 -6.94 3.11 1.97
CA GLY A 211 -7.98 2.48 1.15
C GLY A 211 -7.86 0.96 1.00
N TYR A 212 -6.95 0.31 1.73
CA TYR A 212 -6.84 -1.16 1.78
C TYR A 212 -7.65 -1.78 2.92
N TYR A 213 -8.10 -0.99 3.91
CA TYR A 213 -8.86 -1.52 5.04
C TYR A 213 -10.19 -2.16 4.62
N SER A 214 -10.83 -1.63 3.58
CA SER A 214 -12.08 -2.18 3.04
C SER A 214 -11.88 -3.29 1.99
N ARG A 215 -10.64 -3.55 1.55
CA ARG A 215 -10.36 -4.52 0.49
C ARG A 215 -10.32 -5.96 1.01
N GLN A 216 -10.63 -6.91 0.13
CA GLN A 216 -10.45 -8.32 0.44
C GLN A 216 -8.96 -8.65 0.57
N PRO A 217 -8.57 -9.56 1.49
CA PRO A 217 -7.21 -10.05 1.57
C PRO A 217 -6.84 -10.87 0.34
N SER A 218 -5.54 -10.94 0.04
CA SER A 218 -5.03 -11.88 -0.96
C SER A 218 -5.21 -13.31 -0.45
N THR A 219 -5.72 -14.21 -1.29
CA THR A 219 -5.71 -15.66 -1.02
C THR A 219 -5.16 -16.41 -2.23
N PRO A 220 -4.56 -17.59 -2.04
CA PRO A 220 -4.13 -18.41 -3.17
C PRO A 220 -5.26 -18.64 -4.15
N PHE A 221 -4.94 -18.72 -5.44
CA PHE A 221 -5.94 -18.91 -6.49
C PHE A 221 -6.84 -20.13 -6.24
N ARG A 222 -6.24 -21.26 -5.85
CA ARG A 222 -6.92 -22.55 -5.60
C ARG A 222 -7.12 -22.85 -4.10
N ASP A 223 -7.19 -21.81 -3.26
CA ASP A 223 -7.22 -21.91 -1.78
C ASP A 223 -5.95 -22.48 -1.10
N PHE A 224 -5.03 -23.09 -1.86
CA PHE A 224 -3.70 -23.50 -1.42
C PHE A 224 -2.61 -22.86 -2.29
N ALA A 225 -1.45 -22.61 -1.68
CA ALA A 225 -0.29 -22.07 -2.40
C ALA A 225 0.25 -23.11 -3.38
N PHE A 226 0.72 -22.64 -4.55
CA PHE A 226 1.33 -23.51 -5.56
C PHE A 226 2.64 -24.09 -5.01
N ARG A 227 2.69 -25.41 -4.82
CA ARG A 227 3.85 -26.10 -4.25
C ARG A 227 4.96 -26.24 -5.30
N LEU A 228 6.13 -25.71 -5.02
CA LEU A 228 7.30 -25.87 -5.88
C LEU A 228 7.80 -27.33 -5.89
N PRO A 229 8.47 -27.79 -6.97
CA PRO A 229 9.01 -29.13 -7.04
C PRO A 229 10.04 -29.45 -5.94
N GLU A 230 9.94 -30.62 -5.33
CA GLU A 230 10.89 -31.09 -4.32
C GLU A 230 12.13 -31.76 -4.91
N THR A 231 12.00 -32.32 -6.10
CA THR A 231 13.06 -33.02 -6.82
C THR A 231 13.35 -32.33 -8.15
N PHE A 232 14.44 -32.72 -8.79
CA PHE A 232 14.67 -32.45 -10.21
C PHE A 232 13.57 -33.18 -10.99
N ASP A 233 12.42 -32.54 -11.18
CA ASP A 233 11.35 -33.04 -12.01
C ASP A 233 11.38 -32.29 -13.34
N ILE A 234 11.43 -33.02 -14.44
CA ILE A 234 11.49 -32.44 -15.78
C ILE A 234 10.09 -32.06 -16.29
N ASP A 235 9.04 -32.57 -15.64
CA ASP A 235 7.63 -32.39 -16.00
C ASP A 235 6.83 -31.67 -14.90
N SER A 236 7.48 -30.79 -14.11
CA SER A 236 6.76 -30.00 -13.13
C SER A 236 5.66 -29.19 -13.83
N GLU A 237 4.41 -29.37 -13.39
CA GLU A 237 3.29 -28.58 -13.89
C GLU A 237 3.62 -27.08 -13.77
N PRO A 238 3.38 -26.27 -14.81
CA PRO A 238 3.59 -24.84 -14.74
C PRO A 238 2.65 -24.19 -13.71
N LEU A 239 3.10 -23.09 -13.13
CA LEU A 239 2.20 -22.14 -12.46
C LEU A 239 1.69 -21.16 -13.51
N GLU A 240 0.45 -21.39 -13.95
CA GLU A 240 -0.19 -20.58 -14.98
C GLU A 240 -0.34 -19.12 -14.55
N ALA A 241 -0.09 -18.19 -15.47
CA ALA A 241 -0.08 -16.77 -15.19
C ALA A 241 -1.49 -16.23 -14.88
N GLU A 242 -2.52 -16.78 -15.51
CA GLU A 242 -3.93 -16.46 -15.27
C GLU A 242 -4.43 -16.90 -13.88
N ASP A 243 -3.70 -17.81 -13.23
CA ASP A 243 -3.97 -18.33 -11.89
C ASP A 243 -3.28 -17.49 -10.79
N TYR A 244 -3.22 -16.17 -11.00
CA TYR A 244 -2.78 -15.22 -9.96
C TYR A 244 -3.74 -15.24 -8.75
N ASP A 245 -3.27 -14.82 -7.58
CA ASP A 245 -4.05 -14.86 -6.34
C ASP A 245 -5.41 -14.15 -6.46
N ASN A 246 -6.35 -14.53 -5.60
CA ASN A 246 -7.63 -13.84 -5.44
C ASN A 246 -7.43 -12.62 -4.52
N GLY A 247 -8.16 -11.53 -4.73
CA GLY A 247 -8.11 -10.35 -3.83
C GLY A 247 -8.38 -9.00 -4.51
N GLY A 248 -8.40 -8.97 -5.83
CA GLY A 248 -8.69 -7.78 -6.63
C GLY A 248 -7.49 -6.84 -6.83
N CYS A 249 -7.72 -5.80 -7.64
CA CYS A 249 -6.73 -4.79 -7.99
C CYS A 249 -6.16 -4.11 -6.74
N GLY A 250 -4.86 -3.82 -6.73
CA GLY A 250 -4.08 -3.30 -5.61
C GLY A 250 -3.67 -4.35 -4.58
N VAL A 251 -4.37 -5.49 -4.49
CA VAL A 251 -4.11 -6.55 -3.50
C VAL A 251 -3.39 -7.74 -4.13
N ALA A 252 -4.03 -8.39 -5.10
CA ALA A 252 -3.52 -9.58 -5.77
C ALA A 252 -2.94 -9.29 -7.16
N TYR A 253 -3.36 -8.20 -7.79
CA TYR A 253 -2.79 -7.69 -9.03
C TYR A 253 -2.90 -6.17 -9.10
N HIS A 254 -2.29 -5.52 -10.08
CA HIS A 254 -2.56 -4.14 -10.47
C HIS A 254 -2.53 -4.05 -11.99
N ASP A 255 -3.65 -3.60 -12.55
CA ASP A 255 -3.80 -3.28 -13.96
C ASP A 255 -3.95 -1.76 -14.10
N THR A 256 -3.33 -1.15 -15.11
CA THR A 256 -3.31 0.32 -15.26
C THR A 256 -4.55 0.85 -15.98
N ARG A 257 -5.30 0.00 -16.70
CA ARG A 257 -6.56 0.36 -17.34
C ARG A 257 -7.76 0.04 -16.49
N SER A 258 -7.74 -1.07 -15.77
CA SER A 258 -8.83 -1.41 -14.87
C SER A 258 -8.68 -0.63 -13.55
N PRO A 259 -9.60 0.29 -13.21
CA PRO A 259 -9.46 1.10 -12.02
C PRO A 259 -9.39 0.23 -10.75
N CYS A 260 -8.34 0.43 -9.97
CA CYS A 260 -8.18 -0.20 -8.64
C CYS A 260 -9.14 0.36 -7.58
N ASN A 261 -9.88 1.41 -7.92
CA ASN A 261 -11.01 1.98 -7.20
C ASN A 261 -12.27 1.66 -8.01
N GLU A 262 -13.05 0.71 -7.52
CA GLU A 262 -14.32 0.31 -8.11
C GLU A 262 -15.27 1.52 -8.14
N ILE A 263 -15.29 2.28 -9.23
CA ILE A 263 -16.23 3.41 -9.37
C ILE A 263 -17.61 2.90 -9.82
N ASP A 264 -17.70 1.76 -10.53
CA ASP A 264 -18.97 1.25 -11.07
C ASP A 264 -19.08 -0.29 -11.12
N GLY A 265 -18.27 -1.03 -10.35
CA GLY A 265 -18.31 -2.51 -10.34
C GLY A 265 -17.91 -3.19 -11.64
N ARG A 266 -17.31 -2.45 -12.58
CA ARG A 266 -16.78 -2.98 -13.85
C ARG A 266 -15.27 -3.05 -13.80
N TYR A 267 -14.75 -4.27 -13.83
CA TYR A 267 -13.36 -4.52 -14.15
C TYR A 267 -13.24 -4.66 -15.67
N TRP A 268 -12.14 -4.14 -16.22
CA TRP A 268 -11.88 -4.25 -17.65
C TRP A 268 -10.81 -5.31 -17.86
N ASN A 269 -11.24 -6.53 -18.19
CA ASN A 269 -10.39 -7.55 -18.79
C ASN A 269 -10.59 -7.45 -20.31
N ASP A 270 -9.67 -6.77 -20.99
CA ASP A 270 -9.74 -6.42 -22.41
C ASP A 270 -9.84 -7.65 -23.32
N GLY A 271 -9.30 -8.79 -22.89
CA GLY A 271 -9.43 -10.06 -23.62
C GLY A 271 -10.73 -10.82 -23.34
N GLY A 272 -11.42 -10.48 -22.26
CA GLY A 272 -12.72 -11.05 -21.92
C GLY A 272 -12.70 -12.55 -21.62
N GLN A 273 -11.55 -13.12 -21.25
CA GLN A 273 -11.42 -14.55 -20.96
C GLN A 273 -11.21 -14.86 -19.47
N TYR A 274 -11.57 -16.09 -19.08
CA TYR A 274 -11.32 -16.72 -17.78
C TYR A 274 -11.88 -15.97 -16.56
N ARG A 275 -11.23 -14.90 -16.10
CA ARG A 275 -11.59 -14.12 -14.89
C ARG A 275 -12.20 -12.77 -15.28
N THR A 276 -13.37 -12.80 -15.91
CA THR A 276 -14.04 -11.61 -16.47
C THR A 276 -14.63 -10.65 -15.42
N ALA A 277 -14.69 -11.09 -14.16
CA ALA A 277 -15.04 -10.24 -13.02
C ALA A 277 -13.80 -9.59 -12.37
N GLU A 278 -12.62 -9.70 -12.98
CA GLU A 278 -11.38 -9.08 -12.55
C GLU A 278 -10.75 -8.28 -13.68
N GLY A 279 -9.72 -7.51 -13.35
CA GLY A 279 -9.20 -6.44 -14.20
C GLY A 279 -7.89 -6.75 -14.90
N VAL A 280 -7.36 -7.97 -14.77
CA VAL A 280 -6.19 -8.38 -15.55
C VAL A 280 -6.66 -8.74 -16.95
N ASP A 281 -5.94 -8.25 -17.96
CA ASP A 281 -6.22 -8.53 -19.37
C ASP A 281 -5.82 -9.97 -19.72
N LEU A 282 -6.82 -10.88 -19.83
CA LEU A 282 -6.62 -12.30 -20.12
C LEU A 282 -7.15 -12.67 -21.50
N TRP A 283 -6.27 -13.26 -22.31
CA TRP A 283 -6.57 -13.72 -23.67
C TRP A 283 -6.40 -15.24 -23.76
N GLY A 284 -7.02 -15.86 -24.76
CA GLY A 284 -6.79 -17.27 -25.04
C GLY A 284 -5.36 -17.53 -25.52
N GLN A 285 -4.73 -18.56 -24.99
CA GLN A 285 -3.47 -19.11 -25.47
C GLN A 285 -3.76 -20.35 -26.33
N PRO A 286 -3.49 -20.33 -27.65
CA PRO A 286 -3.58 -21.54 -28.46
C PRO A 286 -2.45 -22.52 -28.11
N ALA A 287 -2.68 -23.82 -28.30
CA ALA A 287 -1.60 -24.79 -28.20
C ALA A 287 -0.47 -24.43 -29.17
N ALA A 288 0.77 -24.49 -28.70
CA ALA A 288 1.93 -24.11 -29.46
C ALA A 288 3.09 -25.08 -29.23
N TYR A 289 4.00 -25.16 -30.20
CA TYR A 289 5.24 -25.90 -30.06
C TYR A 289 6.40 -25.02 -30.53
N ASN A 290 7.39 -24.83 -29.67
CA ASN A 290 8.57 -24.06 -29.99
C ASN A 290 9.78 -24.61 -29.23
N LYS A 291 10.92 -24.78 -29.93
CA LYS A 291 12.20 -25.26 -29.37
C LYS A 291 12.12 -26.52 -28.50
N GLY A 292 11.26 -27.48 -28.85
CA GLY A 292 11.13 -28.73 -28.08
C GLY A 292 10.14 -28.67 -26.93
N ILE A 293 9.52 -27.51 -26.68
CA ILE A 293 8.56 -27.31 -25.60
C ILE A 293 7.15 -27.24 -26.19
N PHE A 294 6.24 -28.01 -25.63
CA PHE A 294 4.81 -27.97 -25.95
C PHE A 294 4.08 -27.11 -24.91
N TYR A 295 3.47 -26.03 -25.38
CA TYR A 295 2.64 -25.13 -24.58
C TYR A 295 1.19 -25.55 -24.79
N ARG A 296 0.49 -25.87 -23.71
CA ARG A 296 -0.90 -26.33 -23.76
C ARG A 296 -1.82 -25.19 -24.20
N GLN A 297 -2.98 -25.54 -24.74
CA GLN A 297 -4.05 -24.56 -24.91
C GLN A 297 -4.54 -24.12 -23.52
N GLY A 298 -4.70 -22.82 -23.31
CA GLY A 298 -5.06 -22.24 -22.02
C GLY A 298 -5.38 -20.75 -22.14
N TYR A 299 -4.98 -19.97 -21.14
CA TYR A 299 -5.05 -18.52 -21.16
C TYR A 299 -3.66 -17.94 -20.92
N ARG A 300 -3.54 -16.63 -21.08
CA ARG A 300 -2.32 -15.88 -20.79
C ARG A 300 -2.69 -14.47 -20.39
N ILE A 301 -1.81 -13.83 -19.61
CA ILE A 301 -1.89 -12.38 -19.42
C ILE A 301 -1.35 -11.71 -20.67
N ALA A 302 -2.05 -10.70 -21.16
CA ALA A 302 -1.67 -9.91 -22.33
C ALA A 302 -1.83 -8.42 -22.06
N ALA A 303 -1.55 -7.58 -23.08
CA ALA A 303 -1.71 -6.14 -23.04
C ALA A 303 -1.01 -5.43 -21.86
N MET A 304 0.07 -6.05 -21.35
CA MET A 304 0.75 -5.61 -20.15
C MET A 304 1.45 -4.27 -20.32
N ARG A 305 1.29 -3.39 -19.34
CA ARG A 305 1.84 -2.03 -19.32
C ARG A 305 2.85 -1.84 -18.20
N THR A 306 3.70 -0.82 -18.33
CA THR A 306 4.68 -0.51 -17.29
C THR A 306 3.99 -0.32 -15.93
N GLY A 307 4.48 -1.00 -14.90
CA GLY A 307 4.00 -0.90 -13.53
C GLY A 307 2.84 -1.81 -13.17
N GLU A 308 2.37 -2.64 -14.11
CA GLU A 308 1.41 -3.71 -13.81
C GLU A 308 2.09 -4.89 -13.14
N TRP A 309 1.34 -5.58 -12.28
CA TRP A 309 1.85 -6.74 -11.56
C TRP A 309 0.76 -7.74 -11.20
N THR A 310 1.15 -9.00 -11.06
CA THR A 310 0.33 -10.11 -10.54
C THR A 310 1.10 -10.86 -9.46
N ASN A 311 0.38 -11.31 -8.42
CA ASN A 311 0.94 -12.08 -7.31
C ASN A 311 0.47 -13.53 -7.33
N TYR A 312 1.34 -14.40 -6.82
CA TYR A 312 1.11 -15.82 -6.73
C TYR A 312 1.61 -16.31 -5.36
N SER A 313 0.73 -16.95 -4.60
CA SER A 313 1.09 -17.66 -3.39
C SER A 313 1.80 -18.97 -3.78
N ILE A 314 3.07 -19.12 -3.37
CA ILE A 314 3.87 -20.33 -3.61
C ILE A 314 4.29 -20.98 -2.29
N GLU A 315 4.41 -22.30 -2.28
CA GLU A 315 5.00 -23.05 -1.18
C GLU A 315 6.37 -23.60 -1.60
N VAL A 316 7.42 -23.14 -0.94
CA VAL A 316 8.76 -23.69 -1.07
C VAL A 316 8.88 -24.86 -0.08
N PRO A 317 8.96 -26.11 -0.55
CA PRO A 317 8.90 -27.28 0.33
C PRO A 317 10.18 -27.50 1.15
N ALA A 318 11.31 -27.01 0.66
CA ALA A 318 12.61 -27.12 1.30
C ALA A 318 13.53 -25.97 0.89
N ASP A 319 14.40 -25.56 1.80
CA ASP A 319 15.49 -24.63 1.48
C ASP A 319 16.31 -25.18 0.28
N GLY A 320 16.72 -24.28 -0.61
CA GLY A 320 17.60 -24.66 -1.72
C GLY A 320 17.53 -23.74 -2.92
N ASN A 321 18.27 -24.12 -3.97
CA ASN A 321 18.29 -23.38 -5.22
C ASN A 321 17.13 -23.81 -6.11
N TYR A 322 16.38 -22.84 -6.61
CA TYR A 322 15.28 -23.02 -7.54
C TYR A 322 15.56 -22.20 -8.79
N GLU A 323 15.62 -22.87 -9.93
CA GLU A 323 15.56 -22.22 -11.23
C GLU A 323 14.12 -21.79 -11.49
N ILE A 324 13.95 -20.53 -11.88
CA ILE A 324 12.66 -19.95 -12.29
C ILE A 324 12.79 -19.60 -13.77
N LYS A 325 11.85 -20.13 -14.56
CA LYS A 325 11.69 -19.81 -15.97
C LYS A 325 10.32 -19.17 -16.21
N LEU A 326 10.23 -18.42 -17.29
CA LEU A 326 9.04 -17.71 -17.72
C LEU A 326 8.66 -18.23 -19.10
N HIS A 327 7.39 -18.59 -19.27
CA HIS A 327 6.78 -18.78 -20.58
C HIS A 327 6.16 -17.46 -21.00
N TYR A 328 6.60 -16.93 -22.14
CA TYR A 328 6.23 -15.60 -22.59
C TYR A 328 6.27 -15.51 -24.11
N SER A 329 5.61 -14.49 -24.65
CA SER A 329 5.78 -14.10 -26.04
C SER A 329 5.84 -12.59 -26.16
N VAL A 330 6.66 -12.09 -27.08
CA VAL A 330 6.73 -10.68 -27.42
C VAL A 330 6.61 -10.56 -28.93
N GLN A 331 5.50 -10.00 -29.38
CA GLN A 331 5.37 -9.52 -30.76
C GLN A 331 5.97 -8.10 -30.81
N ASN A 332 6.86 -7.84 -31.76
CA ASN A 332 7.44 -6.49 -31.94
C ASN A 332 6.74 -5.79 -33.10
N SER A 333 5.40 -5.64 -33.03
CA SER A 333 4.63 -5.09 -34.15
C SER A 333 4.90 -3.60 -34.41
N THR A 334 5.48 -2.87 -33.45
CA THR A 334 5.63 -1.40 -33.54
C THR A 334 7.06 -0.87 -33.34
N GLY A 335 8.10 -1.71 -33.37
CA GLY A 335 9.49 -1.26 -33.15
C GLY A 335 9.77 -0.79 -31.71
N ASN A 336 9.03 -1.32 -30.74
CA ASN A 336 9.14 -0.96 -29.33
C ASN A 336 10.49 -1.38 -28.72
N PRO A 337 10.91 -0.74 -27.61
CA PRO A 337 12.06 -1.20 -26.84
C PRO A 337 11.85 -2.66 -26.37
N PRO A 338 12.93 -3.39 -26.04
CA PRO A 338 12.83 -4.72 -25.47
C PRO A 338 11.91 -4.73 -24.25
N ALA A 339 11.12 -5.80 -24.09
CA ALA A 339 10.32 -5.97 -22.89
C ALA A 339 11.22 -6.32 -21.70
N TYR A 340 10.90 -5.79 -20.52
CA TYR A 340 11.56 -6.14 -19.27
C TYR A 340 10.53 -6.44 -18.18
N CYS A 341 10.88 -7.36 -17.28
CA CYS A 341 10.14 -7.60 -16.06
C CYS A 341 11.05 -7.58 -14.82
N ASP A 342 10.44 -7.36 -13.67
CA ASP A 342 11.02 -7.61 -12.35
C ASP A 342 10.30 -8.82 -11.73
N LEU A 343 11.05 -9.70 -11.07
CA LEU A 343 10.50 -10.73 -10.19
C LEU A 343 10.72 -10.32 -8.74
N ARG A 344 9.72 -10.51 -7.88
CA ARG A 344 9.84 -10.23 -6.45
C ARG A 344 9.38 -11.42 -5.63
N LEU A 345 10.04 -11.66 -4.51
CA LEU A 345 9.64 -12.64 -3.51
C LEU A 345 9.34 -11.90 -2.21
N ASP A 346 8.14 -12.06 -1.68
CA ASP A 346 7.64 -11.33 -0.52
C ASP A 346 7.87 -9.82 -0.67
N TRP A 347 7.63 -9.32 -1.89
CA TRP A 347 7.84 -7.93 -2.31
C TRP A 347 9.27 -7.42 -2.31
N LYS A 348 10.25 -8.26 -1.98
CA LYS A 348 11.67 -7.95 -2.12
C LYS A 348 12.12 -8.32 -3.53
N PRO A 349 13.01 -7.54 -4.17
CA PRO A 349 13.53 -7.89 -5.48
C PRO A 349 14.19 -9.28 -5.46
N LEU A 350 13.71 -10.18 -6.33
CA LEU A 350 14.30 -11.48 -6.60
C LEU A 350 15.18 -11.40 -7.85
N ALA A 351 14.65 -10.78 -8.91
CA ALA A 351 15.38 -10.41 -10.12
C ALA A 351 14.89 -9.05 -10.64
N ARG A 352 15.79 -8.22 -11.16
CA ARG A 352 15.44 -6.90 -11.68
C ARG A 352 15.84 -6.76 -13.14
N ARG A 353 15.00 -6.10 -13.94
CA ARG A 353 15.20 -5.90 -15.38
C ARG A 353 15.59 -7.18 -16.11
N VAL A 354 14.87 -8.27 -15.86
CA VAL A 354 14.97 -9.48 -16.68
C VAL A 354 14.53 -9.11 -18.09
N ALA A 355 15.45 -9.20 -19.05
CA ALA A 355 15.15 -8.91 -20.45
C ALA A 355 14.27 -10.03 -21.03
N LEU A 356 13.22 -9.65 -21.74
CA LEU A 356 12.32 -10.54 -22.47
C LEU A 356 12.54 -10.29 -23.98
N PRO A 357 13.47 -11.03 -24.62
CA PRO A 357 13.76 -10.89 -26.05
C PRO A 357 12.52 -11.07 -26.92
N ILE A 358 12.52 -10.40 -28.08
CA ILE A 358 11.46 -10.50 -29.07
C ILE A 358 11.37 -11.94 -29.59
N THR A 359 10.19 -12.55 -29.48
CA THR A 359 9.94 -13.93 -29.91
C THR A 359 9.18 -14.00 -31.23
N THR A 360 8.93 -12.86 -31.88
CA THR A 360 8.08 -12.73 -33.08
C THR A 360 6.65 -13.23 -32.84
N GLY A 361 6.16 -13.09 -31.60
CA GLY A 361 4.82 -13.54 -31.18
C GLY A 361 4.70 -15.04 -30.94
N LYS A 362 5.79 -15.81 -31.06
CA LYS A 362 5.79 -17.24 -30.70
C LYS A 362 5.97 -17.39 -29.19
N MET A 363 5.26 -18.33 -28.58
CA MET A 363 5.51 -18.69 -27.18
C MET A 363 6.93 -19.25 -27.04
N ASP A 364 7.67 -18.81 -26.04
CA ASP A 364 9.05 -19.19 -25.80
C ASP A 364 9.31 -19.26 -24.29
N GLU A 365 10.40 -19.93 -23.94
CA GLU A 365 10.84 -20.08 -22.56
C GLU A 365 12.11 -19.28 -22.32
N LEU A 366 12.14 -18.54 -21.21
CA LEU A 366 13.33 -17.83 -20.72
C LEU A 366 13.62 -18.23 -19.28
N LYS A 367 14.88 -18.60 -19.00
CA LYS A 367 15.37 -18.69 -17.63
C LYS A 367 15.56 -17.28 -17.04
N ALA A 368 14.73 -16.92 -16.06
CA ALA A 368 14.86 -15.66 -15.33
C ALA A 368 16.05 -15.70 -14.34
N GLY A 369 16.35 -16.87 -13.79
CA GLY A 369 17.51 -17.06 -12.93
C GLY A 369 17.44 -18.33 -12.09
N THR A 370 18.43 -18.50 -11.21
CA THR A 370 18.45 -19.53 -10.16
C THR A 370 18.61 -18.82 -8.83
N PHE A 371 17.72 -19.07 -7.89
CA PHE A 371 17.61 -18.33 -6.63
C PHE A 371 17.58 -19.28 -5.45
N TYR A 372 18.25 -18.91 -4.36
CA TYR A 372 18.12 -19.63 -3.10
C TYR A 372 16.82 -19.20 -2.41
N LEU A 373 15.89 -20.14 -2.26
CA LEU A 373 14.60 -19.93 -1.60
C LEU A 373 14.60 -20.63 -0.24
N ILE A 374 13.95 -20.00 0.74
CA ILE A 374 13.76 -20.57 2.08
C ILE A 374 12.46 -21.36 2.08
N LYS A 375 12.40 -22.45 2.83
CA LYS A 375 11.19 -23.23 3.05
C LYS A 375 10.09 -22.37 3.67
N GLY A 376 8.89 -22.46 3.10
CA GLY A 376 7.71 -21.77 3.62
C GLY A 376 6.76 -21.30 2.53
N ILE A 377 5.74 -20.57 2.96
CA ILE A 377 4.81 -19.90 2.06
C ILE A 377 5.37 -18.51 1.73
N HIS A 378 5.41 -18.20 0.43
CA HIS A 378 5.91 -16.93 -0.09
C HIS A 378 4.97 -16.36 -1.13
N TYR A 379 5.10 -15.05 -1.39
CA TYR A 379 4.42 -14.38 -2.50
C TYR A 379 5.41 -14.07 -3.62
N LEU A 380 5.26 -14.76 -4.75
CA LEU A 380 5.99 -14.44 -5.98
C LEU A 380 5.21 -13.37 -6.77
N THR A 381 5.90 -12.34 -7.22
CA THR A 381 5.30 -11.26 -8.03
C THR A 381 5.98 -11.19 -9.39
N PHE A 382 5.19 -11.17 -10.46
CA PHE A 382 5.63 -10.70 -11.78
C PHE A 382 5.29 -9.21 -11.91
N CYS A 383 6.26 -8.37 -12.30
CA CYS A 383 6.04 -6.94 -12.50
C CYS A 383 6.56 -6.50 -13.87
N THR A 384 5.71 -5.88 -14.68
CA THR A 384 6.08 -5.37 -15.99
C THR A 384 6.82 -4.05 -15.85
N MET A 385 8.02 -3.95 -16.44
CA MET A 385 8.89 -2.76 -16.34
C MET A 385 8.89 -1.89 -17.59
N THR A 386 8.29 -2.37 -18.68
CA THR A 386 8.15 -1.64 -19.93
C THR A 386 6.82 -1.97 -20.57
N SER A 387 6.11 -0.93 -21.00
CA SER A 387 4.86 -1.07 -21.73
C SER A 387 5.17 -1.56 -23.13
N VAL A 388 4.95 -2.85 -23.35
CA VAL A 388 5.00 -3.46 -24.66
C VAL A 388 3.60 -4.06 -24.86
N PRO A 389 2.73 -3.41 -25.67
CA PRO A 389 1.33 -3.84 -25.86
C PRO A 389 1.17 -5.31 -26.26
N ASP A 390 2.23 -5.85 -26.85
CA ASP A 390 2.33 -7.18 -27.43
C ASP A 390 3.10 -8.19 -26.57
N LEU A 391 3.40 -7.85 -25.30
CA LEU A 391 3.90 -8.81 -24.33
C LEU A 391 2.74 -9.69 -23.86
N SER A 392 2.94 -11.01 -23.93
CA SER A 392 2.10 -11.99 -23.23
C SER A 392 2.93 -12.80 -22.26
N PHE A 393 2.37 -13.08 -21.10
CA PHE A 393 2.95 -13.91 -20.04
C PHE A 393 2.02 -15.07 -19.74
N ASP A 394 2.56 -16.28 -19.81
CA ASP A 394 1.80 -17.54 -19.85
C ASP A 394 1.96 -18.33 -18.57
N ALA A 395 3.19 -18.52 -18.10
CA ALA A 395 3.44 -19.31 -16.91
C ALA A 395 4.81 -19.08 -16.27
N PHE A 396 4.93 -19.48 -15.01
CA PHE A 396 6.22 -19.81 -14.40
C PHE A 396 6.47 -21.32 -14.47
N VAL A 397 7.73 -21.68 -14.74
CA VAL A 397 8.22 -23.05 -14.59
C VAL A 397 9.33 -23.05 -13.54
N PHE A 398 9.22 -23.97 -12.59
CA PHE A 398 10.15 -24.09 -11.48
C PHE A 398 10.93 -25.39 -11.58
N LYS A 399 12.20 -25.33 -11.22
CA LYS A 399 13.03 -26.53 -11.16
C LYS A 399 13.95 -26.44 -9.97
N ARG A 400 13.89 -27.44 -9.08
CA ARG A 400 14.86 -27.53 -8.00
C ARG A 400 16.23 -27.90 -8.57
N VAL A 401 17.25 -27.16 -8.15
CA VAL A 401 18.64 -27.38 -8.49
C VAL A 401 19.33 -27.90 -7.23
N ASN A 402 20.04 -29.02 -7.37
CA ASN A 402 20.79 -29.65 -6.27
C ASN A 402 21.85 -28.70 -5.71
#